data_AF-W1WXS7-F1
#
_entry.id   AF-W1WXS7-F1
#
_cell.length_a   1.000
_cell.length_b   1.000
_cell.length_c   1.000
_cell.angle_alpha   90.00
_cell.angle_beta   90.00
_cell.angle_gamma   90.00
#
_symmetry.space_group_name_H-M   'P 1'
#
loop_
_entity.id
_entity.type
_entity.pdbx_description
1 polymer ?
#
loop_
_entity_poly.entity_id
_entity_poly.type
_entity_poly.pdbx_seq_one_letter_code
_entity_poly.pdbx_strand_id
1 'polypeptide(L)'
;MSFNWGLIADNLPLLLQGALVTVEITAMSVGCGFFIGLLVAIANLSKFTVVRLLAKCYVDIIRGTPLLVQIFLIYFALPMITGQRIDPFIAAVTACSINSGAYVSEIFRAGIQSIDKGQMEAGRSRH
;
A
#
# COMPACT_ATOMS: atom_id res chain seq x y z
N MET A 1 28.30 19.16 24.34
CA MET A 1 28.36 18.50 23.02
C MET A 1 28.36 19.59 21.96
N SER A 2 29.47 19.79 21.25
CA SER A 2 29.51 20.67 20.08
C SER A 2 29.00 19.90 18.85
N PHE A 3 28.24 20.57 18.00
CA PHE A 3 27.74 19.99 16.76
C PHE A 3 28.92 19.78 15.80
N ASN A 4 29.17 18.54 15.38
CA ASN A 4 30.30 18.19 14.53
C ASN A 4 29.84 17.93 13.10
N TRP A 5 29.92 18.96 12.26
CA TRP A 5 29.52 18.91 10.85
C TRP A 5 30.38 17.95 10.00
N GLY A 6 31.61 17.65 10.43
CA GLY A 6 32.50 16.71 9.73
C GLY A 6 31.93 15.29 9.71
N LEU A 7 31.28 14.86 10.79
CA LEU A 7 30.65 13.53 10.88
C LEU A 7 29.55 13.34 9.83
N ILE A 8 28.82 14.40 9.45
CA ILE A 8 27.78 14.32 8.43
C ILE A 8 28.41 14.19 7.04
N ALA A 9 29.47 14.96 6.76
CA ALA A 9 30.18 14.90 5.49
C ALA A 9 30.81 13.52 5.26
N ASP A 10 31.41 12.95 6.31
CA ASP A 10 32.05 11.63 6.25
C ASP A 10 31.04 10.49 6.04
N ASN A 11 29.82 10.63 6.56
CA ASN A 11 28.74 9.64 6.41
C ASN A 11 27.78 9.93 5.26
N LEU A 12 28.00 11.01 4.49
CA LEU A 12 27.13 11.41 3.39
C LEU A 12 26.89 10.29 2.36
N PRO A 13 27.90 9.49 1.95
CA PRO A 13 27.67 8.38 1.03
C PRO A 13 26.69 7.32 1.58
N LEU A 14 26.79 6.99 2.86
CA LEU A 14 25.90 6.03 3.52
C LEU A 14 24.47 6.58 3.63
N LEU A 15 24.33 7.86 3.95
CA LEU A 15 23.02 8.53 4.00
C LEU A 15 22.36 8.57 2.63
N LEU A 16 23.12 8.84 1.56
CA LEU A 16 22.63 8.80 0.19
C LEU A 16 22.19 7.39 -0.22
N GLN A 17 22.94 6.36 0.19
CA GLN A 17 22.55 4.98 -0.05
C GLN A 17 21.23 4.64 0.65
N GLY A 18 21.05 5.04 1.92
CA GLY A 18 19.79 4.87 2.64
C GLY A 18 18.62 5.62 2.00
N ALA A 19 18.87 6.83 1.49
CA ALA A 19 17.87 7.59 0.74
C ALA A 19 17.46 6.87 -0.55
N LEU A 20 18.42 6.32 -1.30
CA LEU A 20 18.14 5.54 -2.51
C LEU A 20 17.29 4.31 -2.21
N VAL A 21 17.62 3.54 -1.17
CA VAL A 21 16.82 2.38 -0.74
C VAL A 21 15.39 2.80 -0.36
N THR A 22 15.23 3.95 0.30
CA THR A 22 13.90 4.48 0.64
C THR A 22 13.08 4.78 -0.62
N VAL A 23 13.70 5.42 -1.62
CA VAL A 23 13.05 5.71 -2.91
C VAL A 23 12.68 4.42 -3.63
N GLU A 24 13.56 3.42 -3.63
CA GLU A 24 13.34 2.12 -4.26
C GLU A 24 12.15 1.39 -3.63
N ILE A 25 12.14 1.25 -2.29
CA ILE A 25 11.03 0.64 -1.55
C ILE A 25 9.72 1.39 -1.85
N THR A 26 9.77 2.73 -1.85
CA THR A 26 8.57 3.55 -2.09
C THR A 26 8.04 3.36 -3.51
N ALA A 27 8.91 3.40 -4.51
CA ALA A 27 8.52 3.26 -5.91
C ALA A 27 7.88 1.89 -6.18
N MET A 28 8.49 0.81 -5.69
CA MET A 28 7.94 -0.54 -5.80
C MET A 28 6.62 -0.67 -5.04
N SER A 29 6.56 -0.17 -3.81
CA SER A 29 5.38 -0.30 -2.95
C SER A 29 4.17 0.46 -3.49
N VAL A 30 4.38 1.69 -3.98
CA VAL A 30 3.33 2.49 -4.59
C VAL A 30 2.88 1.88 -5.92
N GLY A 31 3.82 1.38 -6.74
CA GLY A 31 3.50 0.68 -7.97
C GLY A 31 2.63 -0.55 -7.73
N CYS A 32 3.04 -1.46 -6.84
CA CYS A 32 2.25 -2.63 -6.48
C CYS A 32 0.94 -2.25 -5.78
N GLY A 33 0.98 -1.28 -4.86
CA GLY A 33 -0.18 -0.76 -4.16
C GLY A 33 -1.23 -0.17 -5.11
N PHE A 34 -0.81 0.48 -6.19
CA PHE A 34 -1.72 0.98 -7.22
C PHE A 34 -2.53 -0.15 -7.86
N PHE A 35 -1.87 -1.23 -8.29
CA PHE A 35 -2.55 -2.37 -8.90
C PHE A 35 -3.47 -3.09 -7.91
N ILE A 36 -3.00 -3.31 -6.67
CA ILE A 36 -3.83 -3.89 -5.59
C ILE A 36 -5.06 -3.01 -5.36
N GLY A 37 -4.85 -1.69 -5.21
CA GLY A 37 -5.92 -0.74 -4.94
C GLY A 37 -6.94 -0.68 -6.06
N LEU A 38 -6.51 -0.74 -7.32
CA LEU A 38 -7.39 -0.80 -8.48
C LEU A 38 -8.26 -2.07 -8.47
N LEU A 39 -7.66 -3.24 -8.25
CA LEU A 39 -8.39 -4.50 -8.19
C LEU A 39 -9.40 -4.52 -7.03
N VAL A 40 -9.00 -4.04 -5.86
CA VAL A 40 -9.87 -3.96 -4.67
C VAL A 40 -11.00 -2.96 -4.86
N ALA A 41 -10.75 -1.82 -5.54
CA ALA A 41 -11.78 -0.84 -5.86
C ALA A 41 -12.85 -1.43 -6.80
N ILE A 42 -12.41 -2.15 -7.85
CA ILE A 42 -13.32 -2.85 -8.77
C ILE A 42 -14.12 -3.93 -8.02
N ALA A 43 -13.45 -4.72 -7.16
CA ALA A 43 -14.11 -5.74 -6.34
C ALA A 43 -15.18 -5.13 -5.42
N ASN A 44 -14.94 -3.95 -4.85
CA ASN A 44 -15.91 -3.22 -4.03
C ASN A 44 -17.15 -2.75 -4.81
N LEU A 45 -17.04 -2.51 -6.12
CA LEU A 45 -18.15 -2.15 -6.99
C LEU A 45 -18.92 -3.35 -7.54
N SER A 46 -18.46 -4.57 -7.24
CA SER A 46 -19.10 -5.81 -7.69
C SER A 46 -20.54 -5.93 -7.18
N LYS A 47 -21.42 -6.50 -8.01
CA LYS A 47 -22.79 -6.87 -7.63
C LYS A 47 -22.81 -8.05 -6.66
N PHE A 48 -21.77 -8.89 -6.66
CA PHE A 48 -21.68 -10.06 -5.79
C PHE A 48 -21.33 -9.64 -4.37
N THR A 49 -22.26 -9.89 -3.43
CA THR A 49 -22.12 -9.48 -2.03
C THR A 49 -20.87 -10.04 -1.37
N VAL A 50 -20.50 -11.30 -1.67
CA VAL A 50 -19.30 -11.95 -1.09
C VAL A 50 -18.01 -11.24 -1.50
N VAL A 51 -17.84 -10.96 -2.79
CA VAL A 51 -16.64 -10.28 -3.32
C VAL A 51 -16.51 -8.88 -2.71
N ARG A 52 -17.62 -8.15 -2.65
CA ARG A 52 -17.66 -6.82 -2.04
C ARG A 52 -17.35 -6.86 -0.54
N LEU A 53 -17.85 -7.87 0.18
CA LEU A 53 -17.58 -8.04 1.61
C LEU A 53 -16.10 -8.32 1.86
N LEU A 54 -15.49 -9.22 1.09
CA LEU A 54 -14.06 -9.52 1.20
C LEU A 54 -13.20 -8.29 0.93
N ALA A 55 -13.53 -7.51 -0.10
CA ALA A 55 -12.83 -6.27 -0.42
C ALA A 55 -12.96 -5.22 0.70
N LYS A 56 -14.15 -5.08 1.31
CA LYS A 56 -14.35 -4.21 2.49
C LYS A 56 -13.54 -4.68 3.68
N CYS A 57 -13.62 -5.97 4.03
CA CYS A 57 -12.87 -6.52 5.16
C CYS A 57 -11.36 -6.29 4.99
N TYR A 58 -10.82 -6.50 3.79
CA TYR A 58 -9.44 -6.17 3.47
C TYR A 58 -9.12 -4.70 3.78
N VAL A 59 -9.91 -3.76 3.24
CA VAL A 59 -9.67 -2.32 3.45
C VAL A 59 -9.76 -1.95 4.92
N ASP A 60 -10.79 -2.42 5.63
CA ASP A 60 -11.04 -2.08 7.03
C ASP A 60 -9.94 -2.62 7.94
N ILE A 61 -9.51 -3.87 7.76
CA ILE A 61 -8.43 -4.49 8.54
C ILE A 61 -7.11 -3.77 8.30
N ILE A 62 -6.75 -3.54 7.04
CA ILE A 62 -5.46 -2.96 6.68
C ILE A 62 -5.36 -1.50 7.11
N ARG A 63 -6.43 -0.71 6.98
CA ARG A 63 -6.45 0.70 7.44
C ARG A 63 -6.64 0.83 8.95
N GLY A 64 -7.23 -0.18 9.59
CA GLY A 64 -7.39 -0.25 11.05
C GLY A 64 -6.14 -0.76 11.78
N THR A 65 -5.18 -1.36 11.07
CA THR A 65 -3.96 -1.93 11.66
C THR A 65 -2.74 -1.04 11.39
N PRO A 66 -1.92 -0.69 12.41
CA PRO A 66 -0.70 0.08 12.20
C PRO A 66 0.25 -0.57 11.19
N LEU A 67 0.83 0.21 10.27
CA LEU A 67 1.78 -0.30 9.26
C LEU A 67 2.96 -1.06 9.90
N LEU A 68 3.48 -0.58 11.03
CA LEU A 68 4.57 -1.25 11.74
C LEU A 68 4.20 -2.67 12.16
N VAL A 69 2.95 -2.89 12.59
CA VAL A 69 2.46 -4.23 12.94
C VAL A 69 2.41 -5.12 11.70
N GLN A 70 1.99 -4.59 10.55
CA GLN A 70 1.98 -5.33 9.28
C GLN A 70 3.40 -5.76 8.88
N ILE A 71 4.38 -4.87 9.01
CA ILE A 71 5.80 -5.18 8.75
C ILE A 71 6.27 -6.30 9.70
N PHE A 72 5.97 -6.21 11.00
CA PHE A 72 6.37 -7.23 11.97
C PHE A 72 5.70 -8.58 11.73
N LEU A 73 4.43 -8.60 11.33
CA LEU A 73 3.76 -9.84 10.98
C LEU A 73 4.44 -10.53 9.79
N ILE A 74 4.80 -9.77 8.76
CA ILE A 74 5.47 -10.34 7.58
C ILE A 74 6.91 -10.73 7.89
N TYR A 75 7.67 -9.91 8.62
CA TYR A 75 9.10 -10.14 8.83
C TYR A 75 9.41 -11.13 9.97
N PHE A 76 8.58 -11.18 11.02
CA PHE A 76 8.83 -12.04 12.19
C PHE A 76 7.80 -13.18 12.33
N ALA A 77 6.50 -12.88 12.23
CA ALA A 77 5.47 -13.88 12.51
C ALA A 77 5.32 -14.91 11.38
N LEU A 78 5.33 -14.47 10.12
CA LEU A 78 5.18 -15.35 8.97
C LEU A 78 6.32 -16.39 8.87
N PRO A 79 7.61 -16.03 9.03
CA PRO A 79 8.71 -17.00 9.11
C PRO A 79 8.58 -18.02 10.24
N MET A 80 7.96 -17.67 11.37
CA MET A 80 7.73 -18.61 12.46
C MET A 80 6.78 -19.75 12.06
N ILE A 81 5.87 -19.48 11.11
CA ILE A 81 4.89 -20.45 10.60
C ILE A 81 5.44 -21.19 9.38
N THR A 82 6.10 -20.49 8.46
CA THR A 82 6.60 -21.07 7.19
C THR A 82 7.98 -21.70 7.31
N GLY A 83 8.72 -21.39 8.38
CA GLY A 83 10.12 -21.78 8.58
C GLY A 83 11.12 -21.06 7.67
N GLN A 84 10.65 -20.12 6.82
CA GLN A 84 11.47 -19.44 5.83
C GLN A 84 11.73 -18.00 6.26
N ARG A 85 13.01 -17.63 6.35
CA ARG A 85 13.40 -16.24 6.62
C ARG A 85 13.03 -15.37 5.42
N ILE A 86 12.45 -14.22 5.70
CA ILE A 86 12.07 -13.24 4.68
C ILE A 86 13.07 -12.10 4.73
N ASP A 87 13.54 -11.67 3.56
CA ASP A 87 14.43 -10.54 3.43
C ASP A 87 13.74 -9.23 3.90
N PRO A 88 14.42 -8.36 4.68
CA PRO A 88 13.81 -7.12 5.19
C PRO A 88 13.27 -6.20 4.09
N PHE A 89 13.93 -6.13 2.94
CA PHE A 89 13.49 -5.31 1.82
C PHE A 89 12.18 -5.86 1.24
N ILE A 90 12.09 -7.18 1.05
CA ILE A 90 10.85 -7.84 0.58
C ILE A 90 9.71 -7.64 1.59
N ALA A 91 9.99 -7.78 2.89
CA ALA A 91 8.99 -7.56 3.93
C ALA A 91 8.48 -6.12 3.92
N ALA A 92 9.37 -5.13 3.80
CA ALA A 92 9.01 -3.72 3.71
C ALA A 92 8.17 -3.43 2.46
N VAL A 93 8.61 -3.87 1.28
CA VAL A 93 7.88 -3.67 0.02
C VAL A 93 6.49 -4.31 0.09
N THR A 94 6.38 -5.54 0.61
CA THR A 94 5.11 -6.26 0.69
C THR A 94 4.13 -5.57 1.65
N ALA A 95 4.58 -5.24 2.86
CA ALA A 95 3.76 -4.57 3.87
C ALA A 95 3.28 -3.20 3.36
N CYS A 96 4.20 -2.41 2.81
CA CYS A 96 3.89 -1.08 2.28
C CYS A 96 2.96 -1.16 1.04
N SER A 97 3.12 -2.17 0.19
CA SER A 97 2.25 -2.40 -0.98
C SER A 97 0.81 -2.71 -0.55
N ILE A 98 0.63 -3.62 0.41
CA ILE A 98 -0.68 -4.00 0.95
C ILE A 98 -1.34 -2.79 1.61
N ASN A 99 -0.60 -2.09 2.46
CA ASN A 99 -1.08 -0.88 3.12
C ASN A 99 -1.50 0.19 2.10
N SER A 100 -0.60 0.54 1.17
CA SER A 100 -0.86 1.50 0.10
C SER A 100 -2.08 1.10 -0.73
N GLY A 101 -2.20 -0.17 -1.11
CA GLY A 101 -3.33 -0.66 -1.90
C GLY A 101 -4.69 -0.48 -1.22
N ALA A 102 -4.78 -0.62 0.11
CA ALA A 102 -6.02 -0.34 0.83
C ALA A 102 -6.40 1.15 0.73
N TYR A 103 -5.45 2.07 0.93
CA TYR A 103 -5.72 3.51 0.80
C TYR A 103 -6.03 3.91 -0.64
N VAL A 104 -5.28 3.38 -1.62
CA VAL A 104 -5.50 3.66 -3.05
C VAL A 104 -6.86 3.13 -3.51
N SER A 105 -7.33 1.99 -3.01
CA SER A 105 -8.66 1.47 -3.35
C SER A 105 -9.78 2.45 -2.96
N GLU A 106 -9.62 3.14 -1.83
CA GLU A 106 -10.60 4.12 -1.36
C GLU A 106 -10.52 5.43 -2.15
N ILE A 107 -9.31 5.84 -2.57
CA ILE A 107 -9.13 6.97 -3.51
C ILE A 107 -9.88 6.68 -4.82
N PHE A 108 -9.71 5.49 -5.40
CA PHE A 108 -10.45 5.10 -6.60
C PHE A 108 -11.96 5.08 -6.37
N ARG A 109 -12.43 4.47 -5.28
CA ARG A 109 -13.86 4.41 -4.95
C ARG A 109 -14.45 5.82 -4.80
N ALA A 110 -13.75 6.71 -4.09
CA ALA A 110 -14.17 8.09 -3.90
C ALA A 110 -14.20 8.86 -5.24
N GLY A 111 -13.19 8.68 -6.09
CA GLY A 111 -13.15 9.30 -7.42
C GLY A 111 -14.28 8.83 -8.34
N ILE A 112 -14.67 7.55 -8.27
CA ILE A 112 -15.80 7.02 -9.02
C ILE A 112 -17.13 7.60 -8.48
N GLN A 113 -17.26 7.71 -7.16
CA GLN A 113 -18.46 8.25 -6.51
C GLN A 113 -18.62 9.78 -6.65
N SER A 114 -17.54 10.51 -6.91
CA SER A 114 -17.61 11.96 -7.16
C SER A 114 -18.18 12.34 -8.53
N ILE A 115 -18.36 11.37 -9.44
CA ILE A 115 -18.98 11.62 -10.75
C ILE A 115 -20.48 11.84 -10.57
N ASP A 116 -21.00 12.92 -11.15
CA ASP A 116 -22.41 13.27 -11.08
C ASP A 116 -23.30 12.17 -11.68
N LYS A 117 -24.44 11.90 -11.03
CA LYS A 117 -25.38 10.86 -11.45
C LYS A 117 -25.93 11.12 -12.86
N GLY A 118 -26.16 12.38 -13.23
CA GLY A 118 -26.61 12.76 -14.57
C GLY A 118 -25.61 12.40 -15.66
N GLN A 119 -24.30 12.45 -15.38
CA GLN A 119 -23.27 11.98 -16.32
C GLN A 119 -23.28 10.45 -16.46
N MET A 120 -23.48 9.74 -15.34
CA MET A 120 -23.64 8.27 -15.36
C MET A 120 -24.90 7.83 -16.10
N GLU A 121 -26.00 8.56 -15.97
CA GLU A 121 -27.26 8.30 -16.67
C GLU A 121 -27.16 8.64 -18.16
N ALA A 122 -26.55 9.78 -18.53
CA ALA A 122 -26.32 10.17 -19.93
C ALA A 122 -25.42 9.17 -20.69
N GLY A 123 -24.44 8.58 -20.00
CA GLY A 123 -23.61 7.51 -20.57
C GLY A 123 -24.37 6.20 -20.81
N ARG A 124 -25.40 5.90 -20.00
CA ARG A 124 -26.23 4.70 -20.14
C ARG A 124 -27.36 4.85 -21.14
N SER A 125 -27.88 6.06 -21.34
CA SER A 125 -29.00 6.34 -22.25
C SER A 125 -28.63 6.48 -23.73
N ARG A 126 -27.33 6.41 -24.06
CA ARG A 126 -26.84 6.31 -25.45
C ARG A 126 -26.83 4.88 -26.02
N HIS A 127 -27.37 3.91 -25.30
CA HIS A 127 -27.64 2.55 -25.78
C HIS A 127 -29.14 2.30 -25.92
#